data_AF-A0A2J4XVY4-F1
#
_entry.id   AF-A0A2J4XVY4-F1
#
_cell.length_a   1.000
_cell.length_b   1.000
_cell.length_c   1.000
_cell.angle_alpha   90.00
_cell.angle_beta   90.00
_cell.angle_gamma   90.00
#
_symmetry.space_group_name_H-M   'P 1'
#
loop_
_entity.id
_entity.type
_entity.pdbx_description
1 polymer ?
#
loop_
_entity_poly.entity_id
_entity_poly.type
_entity_poly.pdbx_seq_one_letter_code
_entity_poly.pdbx_strand_id
1 'polypeptide(L)'
;MKNTSKFQNVAIATIVGWLVLFVFLPNLMIIATSFLTRDDTNFVKLVFTLDNYARLLDPLYYDVLLHSLNMALLATLACLALGYPFAWFLARLPEKVRPLMLFLLIVPFWTNSLIRIYG
;
A
#
# COMPACT_ATOMS: atom_id res chain seq x y z
N MET A 1 35.72 -15.63 -20.64
CA MET A 1 34.27 -15.31 -20.50
C MET A 1 33.87 -15.15 -19.02
N LYS A 2 34.46 -14.19 -18.27
CA LYS A 2 34.26 -14.05 -16.80
C LYS A 2 33.93 -12.62 -16.31
N ASN A 3 33.79 -11.65 -17.23
CA ASN A 3 33.69 -10.22 -16.87
C ASN A 3 32.27 -9.64 -16.90
N THR A 4 31.27 -10.39 -17.35
CA THR A 4 29.88 -9.90 -17.46
C THR A 4 29.20 -9.75 -16.10
N SER A 5 29.52 -10.61 -15.12
CA SER A 5 28.90 -10.57 -13.79
C SER A 5 29.31 -9.37 -12.95
N LYS A 6 30.56 -8.89 -13.09
CA LYS A 6 31.02 -7.68 -12.38
C LYS A 6 30.32 -6.43 -12.92
N PHE A 7 30.22 -6.30 -14.24
CA PHE A 7 29.50 -5.18 -14.86
C PHE A 7 28.01 -5.20 -14.51
N GLN A 8 27.36 -6.37 -14.59
CA GLN A 8 25.97 -6.56 -14.19
C GLN A 8 25.76 -6.20 -12.71
N ASN A 9 26.63 -6.62 -11.80
CA ASN A 9 26.50 -6.30 -10.38
C ASN A 9 26.67 -4.80 -10.11
N VAL A 10 27.58 -4.11 -10.82
CA VAL A 10 27.73 -2.65 -10.70
C VAL A 10 26.50 -1.94 -11.25
N ALA A 11 25.98 -2.36 -12.40
CA ALA A 11 24.76 -1.78 -12.97
C ALA A 11 23.54 -1.99 -12.04
N ILE A 12 23.37 -3.20 -11.51
CA ILE A 12 22.30 -3.51 -10.55
C ILE A 12 22.49 -2.69 -9.27
N ALA A 13 23.69 -2.59 -8.71
CA ALA A 13 23.95 -1.82 -7.50
C ALA A 13 23.63 -0.33 -7.70
N THR A 14 23.98 0.25 -8.85
CA THR A 14 23.64 1.65 -9.17
C THR A 14 22.13 1.84 -9.30
N ILE A 15 21.43 0.95 -10.01
CA ILE A 15 19.97 1.05 -10.19
C ILE A 15 19.24 0.86 -8.85
N VAL A 16 19.61 -0.17 -8.09
CA VAL A 16 19.01 -0.44 -6.77
C VAL A 16 19.33 0.68 -5.80
N GLY A 17 20.57 1.19 -5.79
CA GLY A 17 20.95 2.34 -4.97
C GLY A 17 20.13 3.58 -5.31
N TRP A 18 19.90 3.84 -6.60
CA TRP A 18 19.05 4.93 -7.05
C TRP A 18 17.59 4.76 -6.61
N LEU A 19 17.01 3.56 -6.80
CA LEU A 19 15.64 3.26 -6.36
C LEU A 19 15.48 3.39 -4.85
N VAL A 20 16.42 2.84 -4.07
CA VAL A 20 16.41 2.94 -2.61
C VAL A 20 16.50 4.40 -2.19
N LEU A 21 17.39 5.19 -2.79
CA LEU A 21 17.50 6.62 -2.48
C LEU A 21 16.16 7.33 -2.71
N PHE A 22 15.56 7.18 -3.89
CA PHE A 22 14.31 7.89 -4.22
C PHE A 22 13.09 7.39 -3.46
N VAL A 23 13.05 6.12 -3.07
CA VAL A 23 11.97 5.58 -2.25
C VAL A 23 12.13 6.03 -0.79
N PHE A 24 13.33 5.93 -0.22
CA PHE A 24 13.52 6.21 1.20
C PHE A 24 13.64 7.70 1.51
N LEU A 25 14.18 8.53 0.62
CA LEU A 25 14.32 9.97 0.84
C LEU A 25 12.99 10.66 1.23
N PRO A 26 11.88 10.53 0.49
CA PRO A 26 10.62 11.15 0.89
C PRO A 26 10.05 10.53 2.17
N ASN A 27 10.22 9.23 2.38
CA ASN A 27 9.78 8.57 3.62
C ASN A 27 10.54 9.10 4.84
N LEU A 28 11.86 9.31 4.72
CA LEU A 28 12.69 9.92 5.77
C LEU A 28 12.31 11.38 6.01
N MET A 29 11.97 12.14 4.96
CA MET A 29 11.45 13.50 5.11
C MET A 29 10.13 13.51 5.90
N ILE A 30 9.20 12.59 5.60
CA ILE A 30 7.93 12.46 6.33
C ILE A 30 8.20 12.13 7.80
N ILE A 31 9.07 11.16 8.08
CA ILE A 31 9.47 10.79 9.44
C ILE A 31 10.07 11.99 10.17
N ALA A 32 11.00 12.72 9.55
CA ALA A 32 11.58 13.91 10.14
C ALA A 32 10.47 14.92 10.48
N THR A 33 9.62 15.29 9.51
CA THR A 33 8.53 16.24 9.75
C THR A 33 7.53 15.80 10.82
N SER A 34 7.38 14.49 11.08
CA SER A 34 6.54 13.96 12.17
C SER A 34 7.04 14.39 13.56
N PHE A 35 8.35 14.58 13.73
CA PHE A 35 8.96 15.06 14.97
C PHE A 35 9.10 16.59 15.04
N LEU A 36 8.85 17.30 13.93
CA LEU A 36 8.95 18.75 13.88
C LEU A 36 7.59 19.39 14.17
N THR A 37 7.63 20.59 14.75
CA THR A 37 6.41 21.31 15.12
C THR A 37 5.88 22.09 13.92
N ARG A 38 4.59 21.92 13.61
CA ARG A 38 3.91 22.68 12.56
C ARG A 38 3.63 24.10 13.06
N ASP A 39 4.08 25.11 12.32
CA ASP A 39 3.81 26.53 12.62
C ASP A 39 3.16 27.19 11.41
N ASP A 40 2.13 28.01 11.64
CA ASP A 40 1.25 28.57 10.60
C ASP A 40 1.96 29.58 9.69
N THR A 41 3.14 30.08 10.09
CA THR A 41 3.87 31.13 9.36
C THR A 41 5.07 30.65 8.56
N ASN A 42 5.70 29.51 8.92
CA ASN A 42 6.91 28.99 8.25
C ASN A 42 6.79 27.51 7.83
N PHE A 43 5.57 26.96 7.83
CA PHE A 43 5.23 25.55 7.55
C PHE A 43 5.84 24.53 8.52
N VAL A 44 7.08 24.73 8.99
CA VAL A 44 7.81 23.84 9.90
C VAL A 44 8.79 24.63 10.76
N LYS A 45 8.71 24.47 12.09
CA LYS A 45 9.77 24.90 13.03
C LYS A 45 10.66 23.70 13.37
N LEU A 46 11.97 23.90 13.38
CA LEU A 46 12.99 22.93 13.82
C LEU A 46 12.99 22.78 15.35
N VAL A 47 11.81 22.69 15.96
CA VAL A 47 11.63 22.37 17.38
C VAL A 47 11.13 20.94 17.43
N PHE A 48 11.93 20.07 18.04
CA PHE A 48 11.58 18.68 18.28
C PHE A 48 10.45 18.63 19.30
N THR A 49 9.30 18.08 18.90
CA THR A 49 8.15 17.88 19.80
C THR A 49 7.56 16.49 19.61
N LEU A 50 7.10 15.92 20.73
CA LEU A 50 6.34 14.66 20.74
C LEU A 50 4.83 14.92 20.76
N ASP A 51 4.41 16.18 20.69
CA ASP A 51 3.02 16.60 20.78
C ASP A 51 2.19 16.07 19.60
N ASN A 52 2.79 15.91 18.42
CA ASN A 52 2.15 15.27 17.27
C ASN A 52 1.74 13.82 17.57
N TYR A 53 2.54 13.10 18.37
CA TYR A 53 2.22 11.74 18.79
C TYR A 53 1.24 11.73 19.97
N ALA A 54 1.31 12.71 20.87
CA ALA A 54 0.32 12.86 21.94
C ALA A 54 -1.09 13.14 21.38
N ARG A 55 -1.20 13.87 20.26
CA ARG A 55 -2.47 14.09 19.53
C ARG A 55 -3.09 12.79 18.99
N LEU A 56 -2.32 11.73 18.75
CA LEU A 56 -2.89 10.43 18.37
C LEU A 56 -3.71 9.78 19.49
N LEU A 57 -3.45 10.17 20.74
CA LEU A 57 -4.19 9.70 21.92
C LEU A 57 -5.42 10.57 22.23
N ASP A 58 -5.62 11.66 21.50
CA ASP A 58 -6.84 12.47 21.59
C ASP A 58 -8.03 11.61 21.11
N PRO A 59 -9.15 11.55 21.87
CA PRO A 59 -10.30 10.71 21.57
C PRO A 59 -10.75 10.72 20.11
N LEU A 60 -10.72 11.89 19.46
CA LEU A 60 -11.11 12.03 18.05
C LEU A 60 -10.20 11.20 17.11
N TYR A 61 -8.88 11.32 17.26
CA TYR A 61 -7.91 10.62 16.41
C TYR A 61 -7.90 9.12 16.71
N TYR A 62 -8.05 8.76 17.98
CA TYR A 62 -8.12 7.37 18.42
C TYR A 62 -9.36 6.66 17.85
N ASP A 63 -10.52 7.31 17.86
CA ASP A 63 -11.75 6.76 17.27
C ASP A 63 -11.61 6.57 15.76
N VAL A 64 -11.02 7.54 15.05
CA VAL A 64 -10.79 7.42 13.59
C VAL A 64 -9.83 6.26 13.29
N LEU A 65 -8.78 6.08 14.08
CA LEU A 65 -7.84 4.97 13.96
C LEU A 65 -8.55 3.62 14.15
N LEU A 66 -9.33 3.50 15.23
CA LEU A 66 -10.10 2.29 15.52
C LEU A 66 -11.15 1.99 14.45
N HIS A 67 -11.86 3.01 13.96
CA HIS A 67 -12.82 2.86 12.88
C HIS A 67 -12.14 2.34 11.60
N SER A 68 -11.00 2.91 11.23
CA SER A 68 -10.24 2.47 10.06
C SER A 68 -9.76 1.02 10.20
N LEU A 69 -9.27 0.67 11.38
CA LEU A 69 -8.81 -0.69 11.68
C LEU A 69 -9.97 -1.70 11.65
N ASN A 70 -11.11 -1.35 12.27
CA ASN A 70 -12.29 -2.21 12.28
C ASN A 70 -12.85 -2.42 10.88
N MET A 71 -12.92 -1.35 10.07
CA MET A 71 -13.34 -1.44 8.67
C MET A 71 -12.41 -2.33 7.85
N ALA A 72 -11.09 -2.18 8.01
CA ALA A 72 -10.10 -3.02 7.32
C ALA A 72 -10.19 -4.50 7.73
N LEU A 73 -10.38 -4.76 9.02
CA LEU A 73 -10.50 -6.11 9.57
C LEU A 73 -11.80 -6.78 9.10
N LEU A 74 -12.93 -6.09 9.20
CA LEU A 74 -14.22 -6.58 8.75
C LEU A 74 -14.22 -6.82 7.23
N ALA A 75 -13.65 -5.91 6.45
CA ALA A 75 -13.48 -6.10 5.00
C ALA A 75 -12.60 -7.32 4.70
N THR A 76 -11.49 -7.51 5.40
CA THR A 76 -10.59 -8.66 5.21
C THR A 76 -11.28 -9.97 5.55
N LEU A 77 -12.00 -10.03 6.68
CA LEU A 77 -12.77 -11.21 7.07
C LEU A 77 -13.90 -11.50 6.08
N ALA A 78 -14.62 -10.49 5.61
CA ALA A 78 -15.66 -10.65 4.59
C ALA A 78 -15.08 -11.16 3.27
N CYS A 79 -13.98 -10.59 2.80
CA CYS A 79 -13.26 -11.05 1.61
C CYS A 79 -12.79 -12.50 1.75
N LEU A 80 -12.27 -12.89 2.91
CA LEU A 80 -11.86 -14.27 3.16
C LEU A 80 -13.07 -15.22 3.19
N ALA A 81 -14.12 -14.83 3.91
CA ALA A 81 -15.33 -15.63 4.08
C ALA A 81 -16.09 -15.84 2.77
N LEU A 82 -16.07 -14.88 1.85
CA LEU A 82 -16.73 -14.99 0.54
C LEU A 82 -15.80 -15.52 -0.55
N GLY A 83 -14.56 -15.02 -0.60
CA GLY A 83 -13.59 -15.37 -1.62
C GLY A 83 -13.04 -16.78 -1.50
N TYR A 84 -12.80 -17.26 -0.27
CA TYR A 84 -12.29 -18.61 -0.03
C TYR A 84 -13.23 -19.73 -0.50
N PRO A 85 -14.53 -19.75 -0.12
CA PRO A 85 -15.44 -20.78 -0.63
C PRO A 85 -15.61 -20.67 -2.14
N PHE A 86 -15.69 -19.45 -2.69
CA PHE A 86 -15.78 -19.26 -4.14
C PHE A 86 -14.57 -19.87 -4.88
N ALA A 87 -13.35 -19.61 -4.41
CA ALA A 87 -12.13 -20.18 -4.96
C ALA A 87 -12.11 -21.71 -4.84
N TRP A 88 -12.59 -22.25 -3.73
CA TRP A 88 -12.69 -23.69 -3.51
C TRP A 88 -13.66 -24.38 -4.47
N PHE A 89 -14.83 -23.78 -4.72
CA PHE A 89 -15.78 -24.27 -5.72
C PHE A 89 -15.18 -24.19 -7.12
N LEU A 90 -14.52 -23.08 -7.45
CA LEU A 90 -13.89 -22.86 -8.75
C LEU A 90 -12.78 -23.87 -9.06
N ALA A 91 -11.99 -24.26 -8.04
CA ALA A 91 -10.95 -25.27 -8.18
C ALA A 91 -11.52 -26.67 -8.51
N ARG A 92 -12.74 -26.97 -8.04
CA ARG A 92 -13.41 -28.26 -8.26
C ARG A 92 -14.22 -28.35 -9.55
N LEU A 93 -14.37 -27.24 -10.27
CA LEU A 93 -15.10 -27.22 -11.54
C LEU A 93 -14.32 -27.88 -12.69
N PRO A 94 -15.03 -28.41 -13.71
CA PRO A 94 -14.40 -29.00 -14.87
C PRO A 94 -13.55 -27.98 -15.66
N GLU A 95 -12.44 -28.46 -16.23
CA GLU A 95 -11.45 -27.68 -17.00
C GLU A 95 -12.07 -26.78 -18.09
N LYS A 96 -13.22 -27.17 -18.66
CA LYS A 96 -13.90 -26.41 -19.72
C LYS A 96 -14.59 -25.13 -19.23
N VAL A 97 -15.10 -25.11 -17.99
CA VAL A 97 -15.89 -23.96 -17.47
C VAL A 97 -15.07 -23.03 -16.57
N ARG A 98 -13.95 -23.51 -16.04
CA ARG A 98 -13.04 -22.74 -15.18
C ARG A 98 -12.54 -21.43 -15.84
N PRO A 99 -12.08 -21.43 -17.11
CA PRO A 99 -11.60 -20.20 -17.75
C PRO A 99 -12.72 -19.16 -17.96
N LEU A 100 -13.94 -19.62 -18.28
CA LEU A 100 -15.09 -18.75 -18.47
C LEU A 100 -15.50 -18.05 -17.17
N MET A 101 -15.54 -18.79 -16.05
CA MET A 101 -15.86 -18.20 -14.75
C MET A 101 -14.79 -17.20 -14.27
N LEU A 102 -13.51 -17.50 -14.49
CA LEU A 102 -12.41 -16.57 -14.20
C LEU A 102 -12.52 -15.30 -15.05
N PHE A 103 -12.83 -15.44 -16.34
CA PHE A 103 -13.04 -14.30 -17.23
C PHE A 103 -14.17 -13.40 -16.73
N LEU A 104 -15.32 -14.00 -16.37
CA LEU A 104 -16.49 -13.25 -15.87
C LEU A 104 -16.20 -12.50 -14.56
N LEU A 105 -15.29 -13.01 -13.72
CA LEU A 105 -14.83 -12.32 -12.51
C LEU A 105 -13.93 -11.11 -12.83
N ILE A 106 -13.06 -11.22 -13.83
CA ILE A 106 -12.08 -10.18 -14.17
C ILE A 106 -12.72 -9.00 -14.93
N VAL A 107 -13.73 -9.26 -15.76
CA VAL A 107 -14.44 -8.23 -16.55
C VAL A 107 -14.93 -7.04 -15.69
N PRO A 108 -15.72 -7.22 -14.61
CA PRO A 108 -16.20 -6.11 -13.80
C PRO A 108 -15.06 -5.38 -13.06
N PHE A 109 -13.98 -6.09 -12.73
CA PHE A 109 -12.79 -5.48 -12.14
C PHE A 109 -12.12 -4.49 -13.11
N TRP A 110 -12.00 -4.86 -14.39
CA TRP A 110 -11.51 -3.93 -15.41
C TRP A 110 -12.44 -2.74 -15.61
N THR A 111 -13.76 -2.95 -15.62
CA THR A 111 -14.72 -1.84 -15.75
C THR A 111 -14.57 -0.82 -14.61
N ASN A 112 -14.41 -1.29 -13.37
CA ASN A 112 -14.19 -0.39 -12.23
C ASN A 112 -12.88 0.41 -12.37
N SER A 113 -11.78 -0.26 -12.74
CA SER A 113 -10.48 0.42 -12.91
C SER A 113 -10.51 1.43 -14.07
N LEU A 114 -11.21 1.14 -15.17
CA LEU A 114 -11.35 2.05 -16.31
C LEU A 114 -12.13 3.31 -15.92
N ILE A 115 -13.26 3.16 -15.21
CA ILE A 115 -14.07 4.31 -14.76
C ILE A 115 -13.24 5.23 -13.85
N ARG A 116 -12.40 4.70 -12.97
CA ARG A 116 -11.54 5.51 -12.09
C ARG A 116 -10.43 6.28 -12.84
N ILE A 117 -10.02 5.80 -14.00
CA ILE A 117 -8.95 6.43 -14.81
C ILE A 117 -9.52 7.49 -15.76
N TYR A 118 -10.71 7.23 -16.31
CA TYR A 118 -11.33 8.09 -17.33
C TYR A 118 -12.46 8.99 -16.81
N GLY A 119 -12.91 8.78 -15.58
CA GLY A 119 -13.89 9.62 -14.89
C GLY A 119 -13.30 10.82 -14.18
#